data_AF-A0A975A1I2-F1
#
_entry.id   AF-A0A975A1I2-F1
#
_cell.length_a   1.000
_cell.length_b   1.000
_cell.length_c   1.000
_cell.angle_alpha   90.00
_cell.angle_beta   90.00
_cell.angle_gamma   90.00
#
_symmetry.space_group_name_H-M   'P 1'
#
loop_
_entity.id
_entity.type
_entity.pdbx_description
1 polymer ?
#
loop_
_entity_poly.entity_id
_entity_poly.type
_entity_poly.pdbx_seq_one_letter_code
_entity_poly.pdbx_strand_id
1 'polypeptide(L)'
;MKHHFTLLLLFTALTTYGQQYIKINNTGQLKLLGSFDKELLSEAPFAEWFSPNYDTFNIEKSELQLLSSKISNVDSIQIFLGTWCGDSKREVPRFLKIMDELNFENITLIGLDHTFQNYKQSPFGEEAGLNIHRVPTFIFYKDSIEINRIVESPKTSLTADINALLDNQYSPNYEIVTALNKLFKTSGYNHVNSQIDSIAGEWQGKVENQFVLNTYGYKLFTSFQLPEAEAVFQLNCLLFPQECRPFLTMGRYYLRVGDMELARLQFEKGLEIDKNNEELLTALNSI
;
A
#
# COMPACT_ATOMS: atom_id res chain seq x y z
N MET A 1 49.46 13.92 44.98
CA MET A 1 49.38 13.75 43.52
C MET A 1 47.92 13.52 43.15
N LYS A 2 47.23 14.54 42.61
CA LYS A 2 45.85 14.41 42.13
C LYS A 2 45.93 14.15 40.63
N HIS A 3 45.65 12.92 40.20
CA HIS A 3 45.59 12.58 38.78
C HIS A 3 44.22 12.96 38.23
N HIS A 4 44.16 13.98 37.37
CA HIS A 4 42.99 14.28 36.56
C HIS A 4 42.99 13.34 35.35
N PHE A 5 41.98 12.48 35.28
CA PHE A 5 41.75 11.59 34.14
C PHE A 5 40.73 12.26 33.23
N THR A 6 41.19 12.93 32.17
CA THR A 6 40.33 13.55 31.18
C THR A 6 39.92 12.47 30.17
N LEU A 7 38.67 12.02 30.24
CA LEU A 7 38.10 11.06 29.29
C LEU A 7 37.77 11.81 27.98
N LEU A 8 38.56 11.57 26.94
CA LEU A 8 38.31 12.11 25.61
C LEU A 8 37.21 11.26 24.93
N LEU A 9 35.98 11.79 24.88
CA LEU A 9 34.87 11.18 24.14
C LEU A 9 35.08 11.46 22.65
N LEU A 10 35.54 10.44 21.91
CA LEU A 10 35.54 10.45 20.45
C LEU A 10 34.11 10.29 19.94
N PHE A 11 33.54 11.39 19.43
CA PHE A 11 32.29 11.38 18.68
C PHE A 11 32.58 10.87 17.27
N THR A 12 32.44 9.57 17.03
CA THR A 12 32.44 9.04 15.66
C THR A 12 31.08 9.32 15.04
N ALA A 13 31.02 10.25 14.09
CA ALA A 13 29.86 10.42 13.23
C ALA A 13 29.69 9.14 12.39
N LEU A 14 28.73 8.30 12.77
CA LEU A 14 28.26 7.20 11.94
C LEU A 14 27.42 7.82 10.82
N THR A 15 28.02 8.05 9.66
CA THR A 15 27.25 8.29 8.44
C THR A 15 26.63 6.95 8.05
N THR A 16 25.36 6.75 8.40
CA THR A 16 24.56 5.64 7.88
C THR A 16 24.32 5.91 6.40
N TYR A 17 25.15 5.32 5.53
CA TYR A 17 24.78 5.17 4.13
C TYR A 17 23.54 4.27 4.09
N GLY A 18 22.40 4.81 3.66
CA GLY A 18 21.20 4.03 3.42
C GLY A 18 21.54 2.89 2.47
N GLN A 19 21.36 1.66 2.92
CA GLN A 19 21.75 0.49 2.14
C GLN A 19 20.68 0.22 1.07
N GLN A 20 21.01 0.54 -0.17
CA GLN A 20 20.18 0.24 -1.33
C GLN A 20 19.99 -1.28 -1.48
N TYR A 21 18.75 -1.78 -1.45
CA TYR A 21 18.47 -3.21 -1.50
C TYR A 21 17.85 -3.63 -2.84
N ILE A 22 18.63 -4.35 -3.65
CA ILE A 22 18.17 -4.97 -4.90
C ILE A 22 18.02 -6.48 -4.70
N LYS A 23 16.85 -7.04 -5.02
CA LYS A 23 16.60 -8.49 -4.95
C LYS A 23 16.26 -9.07 -6.31
N ILE A 24 16.83 -10.21 -6.65
CA ILE A 24 16.46 -11.03 -7.80
C ILE A 24 15.32 -11.97 -7.37
N ASN A 25 14.18 -11.95 -8.08
CA ASN A 25 13.11 -12.92 -7.85
C ASN A 25 13.41 -14.26 -8.53
N ASN A 26 12.56 -15.27 -8.32
CA ASN A 26 12.75 -16.61 -8.88
C ASN A 26 12.70 -16.66 -10.42
N THR A 27 12.29 -15.58 -11.09
CA THR A 27 12.27 -15.46 -12.56
C THR A 27 13.46 -14.66 -13.09
N GLY A 28 14.43 -14.29 -12.24
CA GLY A 28 15.61 -13.52 -12.62
C GLY A 28 15.38 -12.00 -12.70
N GLN A 29 14.18 -11.51 -12.38
CA GLN A 29 13.86 -10.09 -12.43
C GLN A 29 14.31 -9.36 -11.16
N LEU A 30 14.96 -8.21 -11.37
CA LEU A 30 15.40 -7.33 -10.29
C LEU A 30 14.22 -6.56 -9.69
N LYS A 31 14.26 -6.37 -8.37
CA LYS A 31 13.33 -5.56 -7.58
C LYS A 31 14.12 -4.58 -6.73
N LEU A 32 13.67 -3.33 -6.68
CA LEU A 32 14.13 -2.37 -5.68
C LEU A 32 13.25 -2.54 -4.44
N LEU A 33 13.87 -2.69 -3.26
CA LEU A 33 13.19 -2.86 -1.99
C LEU A 33 13.79 -1.90 -0.94
N GLY A 34 12.97 -1.43 -0.01
CA GLY A 34 13.37 -0.41 0.98
C GLY A 34 13.64 0.96 0.33
N SER A 35 14.25 1.87 1.08
CA SER A 35 14.64 3.19 0.57
C SER A 35 15.69 3.10 -0.54
N PHE A 36 15.54 3.87 -1.62
CA PHE A 36 16.49 3.91 -2.72
C PHE A 36 16.50 5.25 -3.47
N ASP A 37 17.60 5.51 -4.19
CA ASP A 37 17.80 6.73 -4.98
C ASP A 37 17.06 6.69 -6.32
N LYS A 38 16.43 7.80 -6.70
CA LYS A 38 15.59 7.92 -7.90
C LYS A 38 16.32 7.51 -9.18
N GLU A 39 17.62 7.78 -9.27
CA GLU A 39 18.48 7.54 -10.43
C GLU A 39 18.44 6.07 -10.87
N LEU A 40 18.24 5.14 -9.94
CA LEU A 40 18.16 3.70 -10.21
C LEU A 40 16.98 3.34 -11.10
N LEU A 41 15.90 4.13 -11.08
CA LEU A 41 14.77 3.90 -11.98
C LEU A 41 15.14 4.19 -13.44
N SER A 42 16.16 5.01 -13.68
CA SER A 42 16.71 5.31 -15.00
C SER A 42 17.77 4.31 -15.47
N GLU A 43 18.08 3.28 -14.67
CA GLU A 43 19.01 2.21 -15.00
C GLU A 43 18.28 0.94 -15.45
N ALA A 44 18.94 0.10 -16.27
CA ALA A 44 18.36 -1.18 -16.67
C ALA A 44 18.19 -2.12 -15.46
N PRO A 45 17.08 -2.89 -15.35
CA PRO A 45 16.00 -3.02 -16.32
C PRO A 45 14.84 -2.03 -16.08
N PHE A 46 14.94 -1.15 -15.08
CA PHE A 46 13.84 -0.25 -14.71
C PHE A 46 13.60 0.86 -15.73
N ALA A 47 14.67 1.31 -16.40
CA ALA A 47 14.63 2.29 -17.48
C ALA A 47 13.63 1.93 -18.60
N GLU A 48 13.43 0.63 -18.86
CA GLU A 48 12.53 0.14 -19.92
C GLU A 48 11.09 0.64 -19.76
N TRP A 49 10.63 0.83 -18.52
CA TRP A 49 9.32 1.39 -18.24
C TRP A 49 9.39 2.80 -17.65
N PHE A 50 10.48 3.17 -16.97
CA PHE A 50 10.60 4.49 -16.35
C PHE A 50 10.74 5.58 -17.41
N SER A 51 11.75 5.51 -18.28
CA SER A 51 12.07 6.58 -19.23
C SER A 51 10.90 6.89 -20.18
N PRO A 52 10.23 5.90 -20.81
CA PRO A 52 9.08 6.22 -21.66
C PRO A 52 7.93 6.89 -20.91
N ASN A 53 7.59 6.43 -19.71
CA ASN A 53 6.50 7.04 -18.92
C ASN A 53 6.87 8.41 -18.36
N TYR A 54 8.16 8.68 -18.14
CA TYR A 54 8.68 9.99 -17.75
C TYR A 54 8.72 10.94 -18.95
N ASP A 55 9.47 10.60 -19.99
CA ASP A 55 9.78 11.49 -21.11
C ASP A 55 8.54 11.90 -21.90
N THR A 56 7.62 10.96 -22.12
CA THR A 56 6.42 11.20 -22.95
C THR A 56 5.27 11.88 -22.21
N PHE A 57 5.34 11.96 -20.87
CA PHE A 57 4.30 12.62 -20.10
C PHE A 57 4.40 14.14 -20.23
N ASN A 58 3.41 14.75 -20.88
CA ASN A 58 3.35 16.19 -21.06
C ASN A 58 2.43 16.81 -20.00
N ILE A 59 2.89 17.90 -19.39
CA ILE A 59 2.16 18.62 -18.36
C ILE A 59 1.83 20.00 -18.90
N GLU A 60 0.57 20.41 -18.80
CA GLU A 60 0.15 21.73 -19.26
C GLU A 60 0.79 22.82 -18.38
N LYS A 61 1.31 23.88 -19.01
CA LYS A 61 2.00 24.96 -18.29
C LYS A 61 1.10 25.65 -17.26
N SER A 62 -0.19 25.75 -17.55
CA SER A 62 -1.20 26.29 -16.63
C SER A 62 -1.35 25.45 -15.37
N GLU A 63 -1.25 24.12 -15.48
CA GLU A 63 -1.32 23.21 -14.34
C GLU A 63 -0.07 23.34 -13.46
N LEU A 64 1.12 23.40 -14.07
CA LEU A 64 2.38 23.64 -13.33
C LEU A 64 2.37 24.98 -12.60
N GLN A 65 1.88 26.04 -13.24
CA GLN A 65 1.79 27.36 -12.61
C GLN A 65 0.83 27.38 -11.41
N LEU A 66 -0.27 26.64 -11.49
CA LEU A 66 -1.21 26.50 -10.37
C LEU A 66 -0.54 25.77 -9.19
N LEU A 67 0.19 24.69 -9.47
CA LEU A 67 0.84 23.87 -8.45
C LEU A 67 2.06 24.53 -7.80
N SER A 68 2.85 25.31 -8.54
CA SER A 68 4.10 25.90 -8.04
C SER A 68 3.90 26.79 -6.81
N SER A 69 2.80 27.54 -6.76
CA SER A 69 2.47 28.35 -5.58
C SER A 69 2.09 27.50 -4.36
N LYS A 70 1.44 26.34 -4.58
CA LYS A 70 0.86 25.51 -3.53
C LYS A 70 1.84 24.49 -2.96
N ILE A 71 2.71 23.93 -3.81
CA ILE A 71 3.68 22.90 -3.43
C ILE A 71 4.67 23.40 -2.37
N SER A 72 4.87 24.72 -2.27
CA SER A 72 5.65 25.37 -1.21
C SER A 72 5.13 25.11 0.21
N ASN A 73 3.89 24.63 0.36
CA ASN A 73 3.30 24.22 1.64
C ASN A 73 3.54 22.74 1.98
N VAL A 74 4.25 21.99 1.15
CA VAL A 74 4.63 20.60 1.39
C VAL A 74 6.10 20.57 1.78
N ASP A 75 6.41 19.88 2.87
CA ASP A 75 7.79 19.75 3.35
C ASP A 75 8.48 18.54 2.73
N SER A 76 7.77 17.41 2.63
CA SER A 76 8.30 16.17 2.09
C SER A 76 7.22 15.26 1.50
N ILE A 77 7.64 14.36 0.63
CA ILE A 77 6.78 13.34 0.02
C ILE A 77 7.42 11.97 0.16
N GLN A 78 6.65 10.97 0.60
CA GLN A 78 7.06 9.56 0.56
C GLN A 78 6.28 8.81 -0.52
N ILE A 79 6.99 7.99 -1.30
CA ILE A 79 6.40 7.19 -2.36
C ILE A 79 6.69 5.72 -2.10
N PHE A 80 5.65 4.98 -1.74
CA PHE A 80 5.72 3.52 -1.65
C PHE A 80 5.37 2.92 -2.99
N LEU A 81 6.26 2.15 -3.61
CA LEU A 81 6.04 1.59 -4.95
C LEU A 81 6.48 0.13 -5.06
N GLY A 82 5.95 -0.57 -6.06
CA GLY A 82 6.46 -1.88 -6.46
C GLY A 82 7.00 -1.83 -7.88
N THR A 83 8.29 -2.09 -8.10
CA THR A 83 8.88 -2.14 -9.46
C THR A 83 8.29 -3.27 -10.34
N TRP A 84 7.48 -4.14 -9.75
CA TRP A 84 6.72 -5.22 -10.38
C TRP A 84 5.27 -4.82 -10.72
N CYS A 85 4.75 -3.72 -10.17
CA CYS A 85 3.34 -3.32 -10.28
C CYS A 85 3.12 -2.40 -11.50
N GLY A 86 2.08 -2.69 -12.29
CA GLY A 86 1.73 -1.90 -13.48
C GLY A 86 1.40 -0.44 -13.17
N ASP A 87 0.64 -0.17 -12.10
CA ASP A 87 0.31 1.20 -11.69
C ASP A 87 1.56 1.95 -11.21
N SER A 88 2.48 1.28 -10.52
CA SER A 88 3.74 1.91 -10.09
C SER A 88 4.60 2.30 -11.29
N LYS A 89 4.68 1.41 -12.29
CA LYS A 89 5.39 1.68 -13.54
C LYS A 89 4.79 2.83 -14.35
N ARG A 90 3.48 3.05 -14.22
CA ARG A 90 2.74 4.09 -14.94
C ARG A 90 2.79 5.44 -14.23
N GLU A 91 2.47 5.48 -12.94
CA GLU A 91 2.22 6.73 -12.23
C GLU A 91 3.47 7.33 -11.58
N VAL A 92 4.42 6.51 -11.10
CA VAL A 92 5.63 7.04 -10.43
C VAL A 92 6.49 7.91 -11.37
N PRO A 93 6.79 7.50 -12.62
CA PRO A 93 7.58 8.34 -13.52
C PRO A 93 6.88 9.68 -13.82
N ARG A 94 5.56 9.64 -14.03
CA ARG A 94 4.75 10.84 -14.30
C ARG A 94 4.72 11.78 -13.10
N PHE A 95 4.55 11.23 -11.90
CA PHE A 95 4.59 11.99 -10.65
C PHE A 95 5.93 12.68 -10.45
N LEU A 96 7.03 11.93 -10.60
CA LEU A 96 8.37 12.46 -10.47
C LEU A 96 8.65 13.56 -11.49
N LYS A 97 8.13 13.45 -12.72
CA LYS A 97 8.24 14.53 -13.71
C LYS A 97 7.55 15.81 -13.25
N ILE A 98 6.37 15.72 -12.65
CA ILE A 98 5.69 16.90 -12.09
C ILE A 98 6.56 17.53 -11.00
N MET A 99 7.13 16.71 -10.10
CA MET A 99 7.96 17.22 -9.02
C MET A 99 9.25 17.89 -9.53
N ASP A 100 9.89 17.31 -10.54
CA ASP A 100 11.09 17.89 -11.19
C ASP A 100 10.77 19.25 -11.85
N GLU A 101 9.66 19.35 -12.59
CA GLU A 101 9.21 20.60 -13.21
C GLU A 101 8.84 21.68 -12.16
N LEU A 102 8.45 21.26 -10.95
CA LEU A 102 8.19 22.13 -9.82
C LEU A 102 9.44 22.40 -8.95
N ASN A 103 10.59 21.82 -9.27
CA ASN A 103 11.82 21.84 -8.47
C ASN A 103 11.61 21.37 -7.02
N PHE A 104 10.76 20.35 -6.81
CA PHE A 104 10.53 19.75 -5.50
C PHE A 104 11.43 18.52 -5.31
N GLU A 105 12.41 18.63 -4.41
CA GLU A 105 13.46 17.60 -4.25
C GLU A 105 13.26 16.66 -3.04
N ASN A 106 12.48 17.05 -2.03
CA ASN A 106 12.38 16.30 -0.77
C ASN A 106 11.43 15.08 -0.89
N ILE A 107 11.86 14.09 -1.68
CA ILE A 107 11.11 12.87 -1.99
C ILE A 107 11.89 11.65 -1.50
N THR A 108 11.22 10.75 -0.79
CA THR A 108 11.76 9.43 -0.45
C THR A 108 11.02 8.35 -1.25
N LEU A 109 11.76 7.50 -1.96
CA LEU A 109 11.22 6.33 -2.67
C LEU A 109 11.44 5.06 -1.84
N ILE A 110 10.38 4.27 -1.63
CA ILE A 110 10.41 3.04 -0.84
C ILE A 110 9.83 1.87 -1.63
N GLY A 111 10.69 0.92 -2.01
CA GLY A 111 10.32 -0.28 -2.75
C GLY A 111 9.69 -1.36 -1.88
N LEU A 112 8.56 -1.93 -2.32
CA LEU A 112 7.82 -2.98 -1.63
C LEU A 112 7.80 -4.30 -2.41
N ASP A 113 7.78 -5.43 -1.69
CA ASP A 113 7.71 -6.77 -2.27
C ASP A 113 6.25 -7.20 -2.59
N HIS A 114 6.10 -8.23 -3.43
CA HIS A 114 4.82 -8.91 -3.73
C HIS A 114 4.84 -10.41 -3.41
N THR A 115 5.93 -10.93 -2.87
CA THR A 115 5.92 -12.31 -2.36
C THR A 115 4.85 -12.43 -1.28
N PHE A 116 4.22 -13.60 -1.17
CA PHE A 116 3.13 -13.79 -0.22
C PHE A 116 3.55 -13.42 1.21
N GLN A 117 4.76 -13.80 1.63
CA GLN A 117 5.26 -13.53 2.98
C GLN A 117 5.50 -12.03 3.23
N ASN A 118 5.93 -11.28 2.20
CA ASN A 118 6.29 -9.87 2.31
C ASN A 118 5.35 -8.97 1.48
N TYR A 119 4.08 -9.35 1.38
CA TYR A 119 3.14 -8.65 0.48
C TYR A 119 2.99 -7.18 0.86
N LYS A 120 3.44 -6.29 -0.03
CA LYS A 120 3.52 -4.84 0.18
C LYS A 120 4.23 -4.50 1.50
N GLN A 121 5.38 -5.13 1.72
CA GLN A 121 6.29 -4.87 2.83
C GLN A 121 7.67 -4.56 2.29
N SER A 122 8.38 -3.65 2.95
CA SER A 122 9.80 -3.43 2.72
C SER A 122 10.63 -4.27 3.69
N PRO A 123 11.94 -4.45 3.44
CA PRO A 123 12.82 -5.20 4.34
C PRO A 123 13.02 -4.56 5.71
N PHE A 124 12.81 -3.25 5.84
CA PHE A 124 13.05 -2.50 7.09
C PHE A 124 11.77 -1.96 7.73
N GLY A 125 10.60 -2.30 7.18
CA GLY A 125 9.31 -1.95 7.76
C GLY A 125 8.94 -0.46 7.64
N GLU A 126 9.48 0.25 6.65
CA GLU A 126 9.16 1.66 6.37
C GLU A 126 7.65 1.89 6.17
N GLU A 127 6.87 0.89 5.75
CA GLU A 127 5.43 1.02 5.56
C GLU A 127 4.60 0.83 6.85
N ALA A 128 5.24 0.42 7.95
CA ALA A 128 4.56 0.06 9.18
C ALA A 128 3.75 1.24 9.75
N GLY A 129 2.49 0.98 10.11
CA GLY A 129 1.59 1.99 10.68
C GLY A 129 0.99 2.99 9.69
N LEU A 130 1.53 3.07 8.46
CA LEU A 130 1.11 4.03 7.42
C LEU A 130 -0.06 3.56 6.56
N ASN A 131 -0.61 2.36 6.82
CA ASN A 131 -1.73 1.77 6.08
C ASN A 131 -1.47 1.65 4.56
N ILE A 132 -0.28 1.18 4.16
CA ILE A 132 0.07 0.97 2.75
C ILE A 132 -0.54 -0.33 2.24
N HIS A 133 -1.74 -0.24 1.67
CA HIS A 133 -2.48 -1.39 1.15
C HIS A 133 -2.47 -1.47 -0.40
N ARG A 134 -2.01 -0.43 -1.09
CA ARG A 134 -1.83 -0.37 -2.55
C ARG A 134 -0.51 0.31 -2.91
N VAL A 135 -0.02 0.01 -4.11
CA VAL A 135 1.17 0.66 -4.66
C VAL A 135 0.86 1.13 -6.09
N PRO A 136 1.32 2.32 -6.50
CA PRO A 136 2.07 3.26 -5.70
C PRO A 136 1.18 3.95 -4.66
N THR A 137 1.75 4.45 -3.57
CA THR A 137 1.07 5.37 -2.64
C THR A 137 1.98 6.57 -2.44
N PHE A 138 1.47 7.77 -2.72
CA PHE A 138 2.18 9.04 -2.57
C PHE A 138 1.63 9.74 -1.32
N ILE A 139 2.46 9.99 -0.33
CA ILE A 139 2.05 10.61 0.95
C ILE A 139 2.72 11.96 1.07
N PHE A 140 1.93 13.00 1.31
CA PHE A 140 2.38 14.38 1.43
C PHE A 140 2.43 14.77 2.90
N TYR A 141 3.51 15.42 3.30
CA TYR A 141 3.73 15.84 4.68
C TYR A 141 3.92 17.35 4.79
N LYS A 142 3.40 17.91 5.88
CA LYS A 142 3.68 19.27 6.36
C LYS A 142 3.86 19.20 7.88
N ASP A 143 4.92 19.82 8.39
CA ASP A 143 5.29 19.78 9.82
C ASP A 143 5.41 18.35 10.35
N SER A 144 5.91 17.42 9.52
CA SER A 144 5.97 15.96 9.79
C SER A 144 4.61 15.28 9.99
N ILE A 145 3.50 15.95 9.70
CA ILE A 145 2.14 15.42 9.74
C ILE A 145 1.71 15.12 8.32
N GLU A 146 1.17 13.93 8.09
CA GLU A 146 0.53 13.61 6.81
C GLU A 146 -0.65 14.54 6.58
N ILE A 147 -0.60 15.33 5.51
CA ILE A 147 -1.73 16.20 5.11
C ILE A 147 -2.75 15.42 4.28
N ASN A 148 -2.28 14.54 3.39
CA ASN A 148 -3.10 13.67 2.57
C ASN A 148 -2.21 12.71 1.74
N ARG A 149 -2.84 11.86 0.92
CA ARG A 149 -2.15 10.90 0.03
C ARG A 149 -2.91 10.65 -1.28
N ILE A 150 -2.21 10.18 -2.31
CA ILE A 150 -2.79 9.59 -3.53
C ILE A 150 -2.49 8.09 -3.52
N VAL A 151 -3.49 7.25 -3.81
CA VAL A 151 -3.38 5.78 -3.69
C VAL A 151 -3.66 5.09 -5.03
N GLU A 152 -2.66 4.35 -5.51
CA GLU A 152 -2.58 3.55 -6.75
C GLU A 152 -2.63 4.34 -8.06
N SER A 153 -3.68 5.13 -8.26
CA SER A 153 -3.90 5.93 -9.46
C SER A 153 -4.62 7.24 -9.11
N PRO A 154 -4.49 8.30 -9.93
CA PRO A 154 -5.30 9.50 -9.75
C PRO A 154 -6.78 9.22 -10.08
N LYS A 155 -7.69 9.93 -9.41
CA LYS A 155 -9.14 9.95 -9.69
C LYS A 155 -9.44 10.70 -10.99
N THR A 156 -8.74 11.81 -11.26
CA THR A 156 -8.90 12.61 -12.49
C THR A 156 -7.61 12.67 -13.30
N SER A 157 -6.56 13.25 -12.73
CA SER A 157 -5.21 13.28 -13.27
C SER A 157 -4.24 13.55 -12.12
N LEU A 158 -2.95 13.25 -12.27
CA LEU A 158 -2.00 13.52 -11.19
C LEU A 158 -1.97 15.02 -10.83
N THR A 159 -1.97 15.91 -11.80
CA THR A 159 -1.96 17.36 -11.56
C THR A 159 -3.24 17.86 -10.90
N ALA A 160 -4.41 17.40 -11.35
CA ALA A 160 -5.70 17.78 -10.76
C ALA A 160 -5.85 17.24 -9.34
N ASP A 161 -5.46 15.99 -9.10
CA ASP A 161 -5.52 15.34 -7.79
C ASP A 161 -4.55 16.00 -6.81
N ILE A 162 -3.29 16.28 -7.21
CA ILE A 162 -2.33 17.02 -6.37
C ILE A 162 -2.90 18.40 -6.05
N ASN A 163 -3.48 19.11 -7.03
CA ASN A 163 -4.06 20.43 -6.77
C ASN A 163 -5.20 20.36 -5.75
N ALA A 164 -6.17 19.44 -5.94
CA ALA A 164 -7.27 19.25 -5.01
C ALA A 164 -6.78 18.83 -3.61
N LEU A 165 -5.70 18.03 -3.56
CA LEU A 165 -5.07 17.58 -2.33
C LEU A 165 -4.52 18.75 -1.53
N LEU A 166 -3.77 19.64 -2.19
CA LEU A 166 -3.20 20.83 -1.56
C LEU A 166 -4.26 21.87 -1.16
N ASP A 167 -5.46 21.80 -1.76
CA ASP A 167 -6.63 22.62 -1.38
C ASP A 167 -7.49 21.98 -0.28
N ASN A 168 -7.11 20.81 0.26
CA ASN A 168 -7.91 20.01 1.20
C ASN A 168 -9.30 19.60 0.64
N GLN A 169 -9.40 19.44 -0.68
CA GLN A 169 -10.61 19.03 -1.39
C GLN A 169 -10.49 17.63 -2.00
N TYR A 170 -9.46 16.88 -1.60
CA TYR A 170 -9.18 15.55 -2.11
C TYR A 170 -9.53 14.46 -1.11
N SER A 171 -10.13 13.41 -1.63
CA SER A 171 -10.29 12.14 -0.93
C SER A 171 -9.61 11.05 -1.75
N PRO A 172 -8.76 10.18 -1.17
CA PRO A 172 -8.05 9.15 -1.91
C PRO A 172 -8.98 8.04 -2.41
N ASN A 173 -8.47 7.21 -3.32
CA ASN A 173 -9.10 5.93 -3.62
C ASN A 173 -9.15 5.04 -2.38
N TYR A 174 -10.07 4.07 -2.37
CA TYR A 174 -10.22 3.09 -1.29
C TYR A 174 -10.55 3.71 0.08
N GLU A 175 -11.43 4.72 0.10
CA GLU A 175 -11.87 5.41 1.32
C GLU A 175 -12.39 4.45 2.39
N ILE A 176 -13.06 3.38 1.97
CA ILE A 176 -13.53 2.29 2.84
C ILE A 176 -12.40 1.66 3.64
N VAL A 177 -11.23 1.45 3.05
CA VAL A 177 -10.06 0.90 3.75
C VAL A 177 -9.53 1.90 4.77
N THR A 178 -9.53 3.19 4.45
CA THR A 178 -9.14 4.26 5.39
C THR A 178 -10.11 4.34 6.56
N ALA A 179 -11.42 4.30 6.29
CA ALA A 179 -12.46 4.30 7.32
C ALA A 179 -12.34 3.07 8.24
N LEU A 180 -12.12 1.88 7.67
CA LEU A 180 -11.99 0.65 8.44
C LEU A 180 -10.72 0.64 9.30
N ASN A 181 -9.58 1.03 8.74
CA ASN A 181 -8.33 1.19 9.48
C ASN A 181 -8.49 2.19 10.64
N LYS A 182 -9.20 3.30 10.41
CA LYS A 182 -9.51 4.28 11.46
C LYS A 182 -10.37 3.65 12.57
N LEU A 183 -11.42 2.92 12.21
CA LEU A 183 -12.27 2.21 13.18
C LEU A 183 -11.47 1.23 14.04
N PHE A 184 -10.59 0.43 13.43
CA PHE A 184 -9.69 -0.45 14.20
C PHE A 184 -8.78 0.33 15.14
N LYS A 185 -8.15 1.42 14.67
CA LYS A 185 -7.27 2.25 15.50
C LYS A 185 -7.99 2.97 16.64
N THR A 186 -9.23 3.42 16.45
CA THR A 186 -9.95 4.21 17.45
C THR A 186 -10.76 3.37 18.42
N SER A 187 -11.40 2.31 17.92
CA SER A 187 -12.37 1.52 18.68
C SER A 187 -11.86 0.13 19.06
N GLY A 188 -10.78 -0.33 18.42
CA GLY A 188 -10.20 -1.65 18.62
C GLY A 188 -10.96 -2.76 17.88
N TYR A 189 -10.25 -3.85 17.57
CA TYR A 189 -10.79 -5.02 16.89
C TYR A 189 -12.08 -5.55 17.53
N ASN A 190 -12.12 -5.76 18.85
CA ASN A 190 -13.27 -6.36 19.53
C ASN A 190 -14.58 -5.58 19.28
N HIS A 191 -14.51 -4.25 19.29
CA HIS A 191 -15.65 -3.40 19.03
C HIS A 191 -16.10 -3.52 17.56
N VAL A 192 -15.15 -3.38 16.62
CA VAL A 192 -15.44 -3.51 15.19
C VAL A 192 -16.07 -4.87 14.86
N ASN A 193 -15.50 -5.94 15.41
CA ASN A 193 -15.99 -7.30 15.21
C ASN A 193 -17.41 -7.49 15.77
N SER A 194 -17.70 -6.93 16.95
CA SER A 194 -19.05 -7.01 17.55
C SER A 194 -20.14 -6.29 16.75
N GLN A 195 -19.76 -5.38 15.85
CA GLN A 195 -20.67 -4.58 15.03
C GLN A 195 -20.58 -4.92 13.53
N ILE A 196 -19.88 -5.99 13.17
CA ILE A 196 -19.51 -6.25 11.77
C ILE A 196 -20.73 -6.37 10.83
N ASP A 197 -21.83 -6.96 11.29
CA ASP A 197 -23.09 -7.05 10.52
C ASP A 197 -23.75 -5.67 10.31
N SER A 198 -23.71 -4.81 11.33
CA SER A 198 -24.20 -3.43 11.22
C SER A 198 -23.35 -2.62 10.24
N ILE A 199 -22.02 -2.76 10.33
CA ILE A 199 -21.08 -2.12 9.40
C ILE A 199 -21.34 -2.61 7.97
N ALA A 200 -21.51 -3.92 7.77
CA ALA A 200 -21.84 -4.49 6.46
C ALA A 200 -23.15 -3.91 5.90
N GLY A 201 -24.20 -3.82 6.72
CA GLY A 201 -25.47 -3.22 6.31
C GLY A 201 -25.34 -1.75 5.90
N GLU A 202 -24.55 -0.96 6.63
CA GLU A 202 -24.29 0.45 6.30
C GLU A 202 -23.41 0.64 5.06
N TRP A 203 -22.53 -0.32 4.76
CA TRP A 203 -21.54 -0.23 3.68
C TRP A 203 -21.96 -0.97 2.41
N GLN A 204 -23.12 -1.64 2.42
CA GLN A 204 -23.68 -2.28 1.25
C GLN A 204 -23.79 -1.28 0.08
N GLY A 205 -23.22 -1.64 -1.07
CA GLY A 205 -23.19 -0.79 -2.26
C GLY A 205 -22.19 0.38 -2.22
N LYS A 206 -21.45 0.58 -1.13
CA LYS A 206 -20.38 1.60 -1.02
C LYS A 206 -18.98 1.04 -1.30
N VAL A 207 -18.82 -0.27 -1.26
CA VAL A 207 -17.58 -0.96 -1.64
C VAL A 207 -17.69 -1.41 -3.08
N GLU A 208 -16.78 -0.92 -3.93
CA GLU A 208 -16.84 -1.12 -5.38
C GLU A 208 -16.86 -2.59 -5.79
N ASN A 209 -16.00 -3.40 -5.19
CA ASN A 209 -15.89 -4.84 -5.46
C ASN A 209 -15.11 -5.55 -4.34
N GLN A 210 -15.19 -6.89 -4.30
CA GLN A 210 -14.54 -7.68 -3.25
C GLN A 210 -13.01 -7.58 -3.24
N PHE A 211 -12.37 -7.16 -4.34
CA PHE A 211 -10.91 -7.08 -4.39
C PHE A 211 -10.35 -5.97 -3.50
N VAL A 212 -11.15 -4.95 -3.18
CA VAL A 212 -10.79 -3.86 -2.26
C VAL A 212 -10.44 -4.42 -0.89
N LEU A 213 -11.39 -5.11 -0.25
CA LEU A 213 -11.20 -5.68 1.08
C LEU A 213 -10.30 -6.92 1.05
N ASN A 214 -10.36 -7.73 0.00
CA ASN A 214 -9.46 -8.88 -0.16
C ASN A 214 -7.98 -8.45 -0.11
N THR A 215 -7.63 -7.37 -0.84
CA THR A 215 -6.27 -6.83 -0.83
C THR A 215 -5.86 -6.32 0.56
N TYR A 216 -6.78 -5.63 1.25
CA TYR A 216 -6.51 -5.10 2.58
C TYR A 216 -6.34 -6.22 3.62
N GLY A 217 -7.21 -7.24 3.59
CA GLY A 217 -7.13 -8.40 4.48
C GLY A 217 -5.82 -9.16 4.32
N TYR A 218 -5.34 -9.38 3.08
CA TYR A 218 -4.02 -9.97 2.88
C TYR A 218 -2.89 -9.11 3.41
N LYS A 219 -2.94 -7.78 3.24
CA LYS A 219 -1.92 -6.88 3.81
C LYS A 219 -1.90 -6.96 5.35
N LEU A 220 -3.05 -6.99 6.00
CA LEU A 220 -3.12 -7.17 7.45
C LEU A 220 -2.58 -8.54 7.88
N PHE A 221 -2.97 -9.59 7.17
CA PHE A 221 -2.54 -10.96 7.42
C PHE A 221 -1.00 -11.09 7.34
N THR A 222 -0.39 -10.59 6.27
CA THR A 222 1.05 -10.71 6.05
C THR A 222 1.88 -9.82 6.96
N SER A 223 1.25 -8.80 7.56
CA SER A 223 1.83 -7.98 8.63
C SER A 223 1.40 -8.44 10.04
N PHE A 224 0.95 -9.70 10.19
CA PHE A 224 0.60 -10.37 11.45
C PHE A 224 -0.53 -9.71 12.27
N GLN A 225 -1.36 -8.87 11.65
CA GLN A 225 -2.58 -8.30 12.23
C GLN A 225 -3.75 -9.28 11.99
N LEU A 226 -3.66 -10.46 12.60
CA LEU A 226 -4.55 -11.60 12.32
C LEU A 226 -6.02 -11.33 12.68
N PRO A 227 -6.37 -10.72 13.83
CA PRO A 227 -7.76 -10.44 14.17
C PRO A 227 -8.39 -9.43 13.20
N GLU A 228 -7.68 -8.36 12.85
CA GLU A 228 -8.16 -7.37 11.89
C GLU A 228 -8.29 -7.98 10.49
N ALA A 229 -7.35 -8.84 10.07
CA ALA A 229 -7.45 -9.57 8.80
C ALA A 229 -8.70 -10.43 8.72
N GLU A 230 -9.02 -11.18 9.78
CA GLU A 230 -10.23 -12.00 9.87
C GLU A 230 -11.50 -11.13 9.73
N ALA A 231 -11.59 -10.05 10.50
CA ALA A 231 -12.72 -9.14 10.44
C ALA A 231 -12.91 -8.53 9.04
N VAL A 232 -11.81 -8.19 8.35
CA VAL A 232 -11.86 -7.71 6.96
C VAL A 232 -12.36 -8.78 5.99
N PHE A 233 -11.91 -10.03 6.12
CA PHE A 233 -12.39 -11.12 5.28
C PHE A 233 -13.86 -11.46 5.55
N GLN A 234 -14.29 -11.43 6.81
CA GLN A 234 -15.69 -11.60 7.19
C GLN A 234 -16.56 -10.49 6.59
N LEU A 235 -16.16 -9.22 6.74
CA LEU A 235 -16.86 -8.09 6.13
C LEU A 235 -16.99 -8.25 4.61
N ASN A 236 -15.93 -8.74 3.95
CA ASN A 236 -15.95 -8.99 2.52
C ASN A 236 -16.99 -10.06 2.12
N CYS A 237 -17.12 -11.14 2.91
CA CYS A 237 -18.14 -12.16 2.67
C CYS A 237 -19.56 -11.60 2.88
N LEU A 238 -19.77 -10.73 3.87
CA LEU A 238 -21.06 -10.11 4.15
C LEU A 238 -21.49 -9.13 3.05
N LEU A 239 -20.56 -8.36 2.49
CA LEU A 239 -20.84 -7.37 1.45
C LEU A 239 -21.05 -8.01 0.07
N PHE A 240 -20.41 -9.15 -0.19
CA PHE A 240 -20.44 -9.85 -1.47
C PHE A 240 -20.87 -11.32 -1.31
N PRO A 241 -22.07 -11.60 -0.77
CA PRO A 241 -22.50 -12.96 -0.43
C PRO A 241 -22.83 -13.82 -1.66
N GLN A 242 -22.90 -13.23 -2.85
CA GLN A 242 -23.18 -13.91 -4.12
C GLN A 242 -21.91 -14.19 -4.94
N GLU A 243 -20.73 -13.87 -4.40
CA GLU A 243 -19.44 -14.05 -5.06
C GLU A 243 -18.69 -15.22 -4.39
N CYS A 244 -18.07 -16.10 -5.17
CA CYS A 244 -17.28 -17.21 -4.61
C CYS A 244 -15.97 -16.74 -3.94
N ARG A 245 -15.38 -15.65 -4.46
CA ARG A 245 -14.02 -15.23 -4.10
C ARG A 245 -13.84 -14.80 -2.64
N PRO A 246 -14.76 -14.04 -2.00
CA PRO A 246 -14.67 -13.75 -0.56
C PRO A 246 -14.55 -15.02 0.30
N PHE A 247 -15.42 -16.01 0.04
CA PHE A 247 -15.42 -17.29 0.78
C PHE A 247 -14.15 -18.10 0.53
N LEU A 248 -13.69 -18.16 -0.73
CA LEU A 248 -12.41 -18.78 -1.07
C LEU A 248 -11.23 -18.12 -0.32
N THR A 249 -11.18 -16.79 -0.27
CA THR A 249 -10.14 -16.08 0.48
C THR A 249 -10.25 -16.36 1.98
N MET A 250 -11.44 -16.28 2.57
CA MET A 250 -11.64 -16.50 4.00
C MET A 250 -11.28 -17.94 4.41
N GLY A 251 -11.66 -18.93 3.61
CA GLY A 251 -11.25 -20.32 3.86
C GLY A 251 -9.74 -20.52 3.70
N ARG A 252 -9.10 -19.86 2.72
CA ARG A 252 -7.64 -19.84 2.54
C ARG A 252 -6.91 -19.17 3.72
N TYR A 253 -7.52 -18.17 4.35
CA TYR A 253 -7.03 -17.57 5.59
C TYR A 253 -7.10 -18.59 6.73
N TYR A 254 -8.27 -19.21 6.97
CA TYR A 254 -8.44 -20.20 8.03
C TYR A 254 -7.49 -21.40 7.90
N LEU A 255 -7.30 -21.90 6.68
CA LEU A 255 -6.34 -22.98 6.41
C LEU A 255 -4.91 -22.60 6.81
N ARG A 256 -4.52 -21.33 6.62
CA ARG A 256 -3.18 -20.83 6.98
C ARG A 256 -2.98 -20.61 8.47
N VAL A 257 -4.04 -20.23 9.19
CA VAL A 257 -3.99 -20.11 10.65
C VAL A 257 -4.25 -21.46 11.36
N GLY A 258 -4.51 -22.52 10.59
CA GLY A 258 -4.64 -23.89 11.09
C GLY A 258 -6.06 -24.31 11.48
N ASP A 259 -7.07 -23.50 11.19
CA ASP A 259 -8.48 -23.82 11.46
C ASP A 259 -9.10 -24.53 10.26
N MET A 260 -8.93 -25.85 10.20
CA MET A 260 -9.41 -26.69 9.09
C MET A 260 -10.94 -26.73 9.00
N GLU A 261 -11.64 -26.68 10.14
CA GLU A 261 -13.10 -26.74 10.20
C GLU A 261 -13.72 -25.46 9.64
N LEU A 262 -13.23 -24.29 10.07
CA LEU A 262 -13.69 -23.02 9.50
C LEU A 262 -13.27 -22.87 8.04
N ALA A 263 -12.09 -23.37 7.66
CA ALA A 263 -11.67 -23.36 6.26
C ALA A 263 -12.64 -24.16 5.37
N ARG A 264 -12.98 -25.40 5.78
CA ARG A 264 -13.95 -26.26 5.11
C ARG A 264 -15.31 -25.57 4.99
N LEU A 265 -15.82 -25.01 6.09
CA LEU A 265 -17.09 -24.30 6.12
C LEU A 265 -17.15 -23.15 5.11
N GLN A 266 -16.09 -22.35 5.00
CA GLN A 266 -16.07 -21.25 4.02
C GLN A 266 -16.01 -21.78 2.58
N PHE A 267 -15.23 -22.83 2.31
CA PHE A 267 -15.19 -23.40 0.96
C PHE A 267 -16.55 -23.99 0.54
N GLU A 268 -17.25 -24.65 1.45
CA GLU A 268 -18.61 -25.16 1.22
C GLU A 268 -19.60 -24.03 0.92
N LYS A 269 -19.58 -22.93 1.69
CA LYS A 269 -20.40 -21.74 1.39
C LYS A 269 -20.13 -21.17 0.00
N GLY A 270 -18.86 -21.16 -0.44
CA GLY A 270 -18.52 -20.77 -1.80
C GLY A 270 -19.11 -21.71 -2.86
N LEU A 271 -19.11 -23.03 -2.60
CA LEU A 271 -19.67 -24.04 -3.51
C LEU A 271 -21.20 -24.05 -3.55
N GLU A 272 -21.87 -23.51 -2.53
CA GLU A 272 -23.31 -23.25 -2.58
C GLU A 272 -23.67 -22.22 -3.67
N ILE A 273 -22.76 -21.28 -3.94
CA ILE A 273 -22.91 -20.24 -4.99
C ILE A 273 -22.58 -20.83 -6.37
N ASP A 274 -21.42 -21.50 -6.49
CA ASP A 274 -21.00 -22.18 -7.72
C ASP A 274 -20.39 -23.56 -7.39
N LYS A 275 -21.19 -24.60 -7.61
CA LYS A 275 -20.83 -26.01 -7.32
C LYS A 275 -19.65 -26.51 -8.16
N ASN A 276 -19.33 -25.86 -9.28
CA ASN A 276 -18.29 -26.30 -10.21
C ASN A 276 -17.03 -25.44 -10.10
N ASN A 277 -16.93 -24.56 -9.10
CA ASN A 277 -15.79 -23.68 -8.95
C ASN A 277 -14.49 -24.46 -8.65
N GLU A 278 -13.60 -24.54 -9.65
CA GLU A 278 -12.38 -25.35 -9.57
C GLU A 278 -11.42 -24.90 -8.45
N GLU A 279 -11.32 -23.59 -8.17
CA GLU A 279 -10.46 -23.09 -7.10
C GLU A 279 -10.94 -23.56 -5.72
N LEU A 280 -12.26 -23.53 -5.49
CA LEU A 280 -12.88 -23.99 -4.25
C LEU A 280 -12.80 -25.51 -4.10
N LEU A 281 -13.10 -26.28 -5.15
CA LEU A 281 -12.96 -27.74 -5.14
C LEU A 281 -11.53 -28.16 -4.85
N THR A 282 -10.55 -27.51 -5.49
CA THR A 282 -9.13 -27.75 -5.25
C THR A 282 -8.74 -27.44 -3.81
N ALA A 283 -9.21 -26.31 -3.26
CA ALA A 283 -8.92 -25.92 -1.89
C ALA A 283 -9.55 -26.88 -0.86
N LEU A 284 -10.77 -27.33 -1.10
CA LEU A 284 -11.47 -28.29 -0.25
C LEU A 284 -10.77 -29.65 -0.23
N ASN A 285 -10.23 -30.09 -1.37
CA ASN A 285 -9.44 -31.33 -1.46
C ASN A 285 -8.07 -31.25 -0.75
N SER A 286 -7.64 -30.06 -0.33
CA SER A 286 -6.39 -29.85 0.39
C SER A 286 -6.54 -29.84 1.93
N ILE A 287 -7.77 -30.04 2.42
CA ILE A 287 -8.13 -30.14 3.84
C ILE A 287 -8.53 -31.57 4.19
#